data_AF-A0A7C9AJP5-F1
#
_entry.id   AF-A0A7C9AJP5-F1
#
_cell.length_a   1.000
_cell.length_b   1.000
_cell.length_c   1.000
_cell.angle_alpha   90.00
_cell.angle_beta   90.00
_cell.angle_gamma   90.00
#
_symmetry.space_group_name_H-M   'P 1'
#
loop_
_entity.id
_entity.type
_entity.pdbx_description
1 polymer ?
#
loop_
_entity_poly.entity_id
_entity_poly.type
_entity_poly.pdbx_seq_one_letter_code
_entity_poly.pdbx_strand_id
1 'polypeptide(L)'
;MEYESDSWIGDGACYYPHVFGGIMITAALLGLSTSYLFGTGVHYLPYLWPGCGILKKQLREKKRVRVYMDGCFDLMHYGHANALRQAKALGDELVVGVVSDEEILANKGPPVLSMEERLALVGGLKWVDEVIPNAPYAITEQFMKALFNDYKIDYIIHGDDPCLLPDGTDAYALAKKAGRYKQIKRTEGVSSTDIVGRILSTSEHRNGQKDDNDTSSLV
;
A
#
# COMPACT_ATOMS: atom_id res chain seq x y z
N MET A 1 31.84 24.08 12.54
CA MET A 1 30.87 23.42 13.42
C MET A 1 30.90 21.96 13.02
N GLU A 2 31.54 21.13 13.84
CA GLU A 2 31.86 19.73 13.57
C GLU A 2 30.65 18.81 13.73
N TYR A 3 30.81 17.58 13.21
CA TYR A 3 30.13 16.32 13.55
C TYR A 3 28.72 16.09 12.94
N GLU A 4 28.38 14.96 12.31
CA GLU A 4 29.07 13.69 12.04
C GLU A 4 28.38 12.98 10.85
N SER A 5 29.15 12.16 10.14
CA SER A 5 28.72 11.30 9.03
C SER A 5 28.59 9.87 9.51
N ASP A 6 27.47 9.19 9.23
CA ASP A 6 27.39 7.73 9.34
C ASP A 6 26.71 7.11 8.11
N SER A 7 27.56 6.43 7.33
CA SER A 7 27.22 5.52 6.25
C SER A 7 27.30 4.09 6.78
N TRP A 8 26.21 3.33 6.77
CA TRP A 8 26.28 1.88 6.94
C TRP A 8 25.41 1.15 5.92
N ILE A 9 26.11 0.41 5.06
CA ILE A 9 25.64 -0.63 4.15
C ILE A 9 25.31 -1.87 4.98
N GLY A 10 24.24 -2.59 4.63
CA GLY A 10 23.90 -3.86 5.24
C GLY A 10 22.88 -4.62 4.41
N ASP A 11 23.34 -5.24 3.31
CA ASP A 11 22.67 -6.38 2.70
C ASP A 11 22.61 -7.54 3.71
N GLY A 12 21.46 -8.22 3.81
CA GLY A 12 21.27 -9.30 4.76
C GLY A 12 20.07 -10.17 4.43
N ALA A 13 20.22 -11.03 3.42
CA ALA A 13 19.33 -12.15 3.16
C ALA A 13 19.44 -13.19 4.30
N CYS A 14 18.36 -13.39 5.07
CA CYS A 14 18.30 -14.46 6.07
C CYS A 14 17.78 -15.75 5.43
N TYR A 15 18.74 -16.60 5.03
CA TYR A 15 18.57 -18.02 4.76
C TYR A 15 18.24 -18.76 6.07
N TYR A 16 17.18 -19.57 6.08
CA TYR A 16 16.91 -20.58 7.11
C TYR A 16 17.56 -21.91 6.71
N PRO A 17 18.34 -22.55 7.59
CA PRO A 17 18.26 -24.00 7.66
C PRO A 17 18.22 -24.57 9.08
N HIS A 18 17.23 -25.44 9.29
CA HIS A 18 17.29 -26.72 10.01
C HIS A 18 18.23 -26.86 11.22
N VAL A 19 17.74 -26.53 12.42
CA VAL A 19 18.39 -26.95 13.70
C VAL A 19 17.48 -27.83 14.57
N PHE A 20 16.19 -27.96 14.26
CA PHE A 20 15.26 -28.70 15.12
C PHE A 20 15.26 -30.24 14.96
N GLY A 21 15.96 -30.80 13.97
CA GLY A 21 15.97 -32.26 13.73
C GLY A 21 16.99 -33.06 14.55
N GLY A 22 18.08 -32.42 15.01
CA GLY A 22 19.23 -33.16 15.60
C GLY A 22 19.12 -33.47 17.09
N ILE A 23 18.40 -32.64 17.87
CA ILE A 23 18.41 -32.72 19.35
C ILE A 23 17.52 -33.86 19.86
N MET A 24 16.51 -34.28 19.08
CA MET A 24 15.57 -35.33 19.50
C MET A 24 16.11 -36.76 19.36
N ILE A 25 17.08 -36.99 18.46
CA ILE A 25 17.61 -38.34 18.21
C ILE A 25 18.69 -38.71 19.24
N THR A 26 19.44 -37.74 19.77
CA THR A 26 20.49 -38.00 20.77
C THR A 26 19.94 -38.35 22.16
N ALA A 27 18.78 -37.83 22.55
CA ALA A 27 18.16 -38.14 23.84
C ALA A 27 17.60 -39.57 23.92
N ALA A 28 17.08 -40.10 22.81
CA ALA A 28 16.52 -41.45 22.75
C ALA A 28 17.60 -42.55 22.88
N LEU A 29 18.79 -42.32 22.32
CA LEU A 29 19.89 -43.29 22.39
C LEU A 29 20.55 -43.35 23.77
N LEU A 30 20.60 -42.23 24.51
CA LEU A 30 21.13 -42.22 25.88
C LEU A 30 20.16 -42.84 26.90
N GLY A 31 18.84 -42.70 26.70
CA GLY A 31 17.81 -43.29 27.57
C GLY A 31 17.68 -44.82 27.46
N LEU A 32 18.06 -45.41 26.33
CA LEU A 32 18.07 -46.86 26.13
C LEU A 32 19.33 -47.54 26.69
N SER A 33 20.44 -46.80 26.89
CA SER A 33 21.68 -47.40 27.43
C SER A 33 21.67 -47.51 28.96
N THR A 34 21.00 -46.59 29.66
CA THR A 34 20.96 -46.59 31.14
C THR A 34 19.99 -47.62 31.72
N SER A 35 19.05 -48.11 30.92
CA SER A 35 18.09 -49.16 31.30
C SER A 35 18.64 -50.58 31.14
N TYR A 36 19.82 -50.76 30.53
CA TYR A 36 20.44 -52.09 30.33
C TYR A 36 21.45 -52.48 31.40
N LEU A 37 21.87 -51.56 32.30
CA LEU A 37 22.93 -51.81 33.29
C LEU A 37 22.46 -51.93 34.75
N PHE A 38 21.21 -51.56 35.07
CA PHE A 38 20.70 -51.66 36.45
C PHE A 38 19.33 -52.31 36.47
N GLY A 39 19.32 -53.64 36.37
CA GLY A 39 18.14 -54.43 36.68
C GLY A 39 17.85 -54.42 38.18
N THR A 40 16.96 -53.54 38.64
CA THR A 40 16.09 -53.72 39.82
C THR A 40 15.10 -52.56 39.92
N GLY A 41 13.83 -52.87 40.17
CA GLY A 41 13.03 -52.08 41.11
C GLY A 41 12.24 -50.91 40.53
N VAL A 42 11.00 -51.19 40.12
CA VAL A 42 9.91 -50.23 40.20
C VAL A 42 9.70 -49.85 41.67
N HIS A 43 10.09 -48.64 42.09
CA HIS A 43 9.58 -48.02 43.31
C HIS A 43 9.46 -46.50 43.14
N TYR A 44 8.19 -46.07 43.10
CA TYR A 44 7.62 -44.76 43.44
C TYR A 44 8.57 -43.60 43.74
N LEU A 45 8.47 -42.54 42.94
CA LEU A 45 8.67 -41.17 43.40
C LEU A 45 7.40 -40.34 43.09
N PRO A 46 6.53 -40.09 44.09
CA PRO A 46 5.35 -39.23 43.93
C PRO A 46 5.73 -37.81 44.34
N TYR A 47 6.44 -37.09 43.49
CA TYR A 47 6.66 -35.65 43.67
C TYR A 47 6.45 -34.92 42.34
N LEU A 48 5.18 -34.61 42.09
CA LEU A 48 4.72 -33.25 41.84
C LEU A 48 5.64 -32.38 40.95
N TRP A 49 5.38 -32.38 39.63
CA TRP A 49 5.46 -31.13 38.87
C TRP A 49 4.06 -30.81 38.30
N PRO A 50 3.24 -30.05 39.03
CA PRO A 50 1.96 -29.56 38.54
C PRO A 50 2.24 -28.27 37.78
N GLY A 51 2.73 -28.37 36.55
CA GLY A 51 3.27 -27.18 35.90
C GLY A 51 3.70 -27.33 34.46
N CYS A 52 3.05 -28.20 33.69
CA CYS A 52 3.01 -28.02 32.24
C CYS A 52 1.55 -27.93 31.82
N GLY A 53 0.88 -26.89 32.32
CA GLY A 53 -0.30 -26.39 31.66
C GLY A 53 0.13 -26.07 30.23
N ILE A 54 -0.34 -26.89 29.29
CA ILE A 54 -0.25 -26.63 27.86
C ILE A 54 -0.75 -25.20 27.69
N LEU A 55 0.17 -24.25 27.55
CA LEU A 55 -0.15 -22.87 27.25
C LEU A 55 -0.68 -22.90 25.82
N LYS A 56 -2.00 -23.13 25.67
CA LYS A 56 -2.74 -22.71 24.50
C LYS A 56 -2.68 -21.18 24.51
N LYS A 57 -1.55 -20.62 24.07
CA LYS A 57 -1.44 -19.22 23.70
C LYS A 57 -2.47 -19.09 22.58
N GLN A 58 -3.66 -18.59 22.90
CA GLN A 58 -4.65 -18.22 21.90
C GLN A 58 -3.94 -17.22 20.99
N LEU A 59 -3.50 -17.68 19.82
CA LEU A 59 -3.00 -16.83 18.76
C LEU A 59 -4.20 -16.01 18.32
N ARG A 60 -4.40 -14.86 18.97
CA ARG A 60 -5.40 -13.89 18.56
C ARG A 60 -4.98 -13.46 17.16
N GLU A 61 -5.75 -13.89 16.16
CA GLU A 61 -5.49 -13.51 14.78
C GLU A 61 -5.38 -11.98 14.71
N LYS A 62 -4.29 -11.51 14.12
CA LYS A 62 -4.07 -10.08 13.94
C LYS A 62 -5.15 -9.58 12.99
N LYS A 63 -5.98 -8.63 13.45
CA LYS A 63 -6.96 -7.95 12.59
C LYS A 63 -6.22 -7.38 11.37
N ARG A 64 -6.69 -7.73 10.17
CA ARG A 64 -6.22 -7.13 8.93
C ARG A 64 -6.56 -5.63 8.90
N VAL A 65 -5.60 -4.83 8.48
CA VAL A 65 -5.74 -3.38 8.32
C VAL A 65 -6.14 -3.09 6.88
N ARG A 66 -7.32 -2.49 6.67
CA ARG A 66 -7.79 -2.06 5.34
C ARG A 66 -7.56 -0.57 5.18
N VAL A 67 -6.95 -0.15 4.08
CA VAL A 67 -6.70 1.26 3.79
C VAL A 67 -7.43 1.68 2.53
N TYR A 68 -7.85 2.94 2.48
CA TYR A 68 -8.53 3.53 1.34
C TYR A 68 -7.68 4.64 0.73
N MET A 69 -7.61 4.69 -0.59
CA MET A 69 -7.06 5.83 -1.32
C MET A 69 -7.96 6.11 -2.52
N ASP A 70 -8.26 7.38 -2.76
CA ASP A 70 -9.05 7.82 -3.90
C ASP A 70 -8.25 8.71 -4.84
N GLY A 71 -8.76 8.84 -6.06
CA GLY A 71 -8.18 9.69 -7.06
C GLY A 71 -8.94 9.66 -8.37
N CYS A 72 -8.60 10.62 -9.23
CA CYS A 72 -9.05 10.60 -10.61
C CYS A 72 -8.35 9.49 -11.40
N PHE A 73 -7.03 9.34 -11.20
CA PHE A 73 -6.17 8.39 -11.92
C PHE A 73 -6.19 8.55 -13.45
N ASP A 74 -6.49 9.75 -13.94
CA ASP A 74 -6.44 10.08 -15.36
C ASP A 74 -4.99 10.15 -15.87
N LEU A 75 -4.79 9.68 -17.10
CA LEU A 75 -3.46 9.44 -17.70
C LEU A 75 -2.52 8.73 -16.74
N MET A 76 -2.96 7.57 -16.24
CA MET A 76 -2.27 6.83 -15.18
C MET A 76 -0.78 6.59 -15.49
N HIS A 77 0.07 6.81 -14.49
CA HIS A 77 1.53 6.88 -14.67
C HIS A 77 2.27 6.37 -13.42
N TYR A 78 3.61 6.31 -13.48
CA TYR A 78 4.43 5.74 -12.40
C TYR A 78 4.26 6.45 -11.05
N GLY A 79 3.98 7.76 -11.05
CA GLY A 79 3.60 8.49 -9.83
C GLY A 79 2.35 7.92 -9.13
N HIS A 80 1.26 7.66 -9.86
CA HIS A 80 0.05 7.00 -9.31
C HIS A 80 0.36 5.59 -8.81
N ALA A 81 1.12 4.82 -9.58
CA ALA A 81 1.53 3.47 -9.20
C ALA A 81 2.35 3.46 -7.90
N ASN A 82 3.29 4.39 -7.72
CA ASN A 82 4.08 4.51 -6.50
C ASN A 82 3.24 5.04 -5.32
N ALA A 83 2.27 5.92 -5.56
CA ALA A 83 1.33 6.38 -4.52
C ALA A 83 0.52 5.19 -3.97
N LEU A 84 -0.05 4.37 -4.85
CA LEU A 84 -0.81 3.18 -4.46
C LEU A 84 0.07 2.12 -3.79
N ARG A 85 1.32 1.95 -4.23
CA ARG A 85 2.32 1.13 -3.52
C ARG A 85 2.56 1.60 -2.09
N GLN A 86 2.76 2.91 -1.89
CA GLN A 86 2.96 3.49 -0.57
C GLN A 86 1.72 3.32 0.31
N ALA A 87 0.52 3.55 -0.25
CA ALA A 87 -0.74 3.35 0.46
C ALA A 87 -0.89 1.88 0.90
N LYS A 88 -0.67 0.91 -0.01
CA LYS A 88 -0.69 -0.52 0.31
C LYS A 88 0.30 -0.89 1.42
N ALA A 89 1.46 -0.24 1.51
CA ALA A 89 2.42 -0.50 2.59
C ALA A 89 1.95 -0.05 3.99
N LEU A 90 0.88 0.76 4.08
CA LEU A 90 0.29 1.23 5.34
C LEU A 90 -0.84 0.33 5.86
N GLY A 91 -1.19 -0.73 5.13
CA GLY A 91 -2.22 -1.70 5.49
C GLY A 91 -1.90 -3.10 4.97
N ASP A 92 -2.82 -4.04 5.19
CA ASP A 92 -2.77 -5.39 4.63
C ASP A 92 -3.57 -5.46 3.31
N GLU A 93 -4.58 -4.60 3.14
CA GLU A 93 -5.47 -4.52 1.96
C GLU A 93 -5.69 -3.05 1.58
N LEU A 94 -5.65 -2.73 0.29
CA LEU A 94 -5.86 -1.43 -0.31
C LEU A 94 -7.13 -1.45 -1.16
N VAL A 95 -8.09 -0.63 -0.76
CA VAL A 95 -9.31 -0.32 -1.49
C VAL A 95 -9.13 1.02 -2.18
N VAL A 96 -9.40 1.09 -3.48
CA VAL A 96 -9.19 2.30 -4.27
C VAL A 96 -10.50 2.88 -4.78
N GLY A 97 -10.77 4.15 -4.46
CA GLY A 97 -11.89 4.89 -5.02
C GLY A 97 -11.51 5.58 -6.33
N VAL A 98 -12.22 5.27 -7.42
CA VAL A 98 -12.08 6.01 -8.67
C VAL A 98 -13.17 7.07 -8.72
N VAL A 99 -12.78 8.34 -8.77
CA VAL A 99 -13.72 9.47 -8.76
C VAL A 99 -14.50 9.52 -10.07
N SER A 100 -15.79 9.84 -10.00
CA SER A 100 -16.68 9.92 -11.18
C SER A 100 -16.32 11.09 -12.10
N ASP A 101 -16.71 11.01 -13.37
CA ASP A 101 -16.47 12.07 -14.36
C ASP A 101 -17.17 13.38 -13.98
N GLU A 102 -18.38 13.29 -13.41
CA GLU A 102 -19.17 14.44 -12.96
C GLU A 102 -18.49 15.17 -11.78
N GLU A 103 -18.00 14.41 -10.82
CA GLU A 103 -17.26 14.92 -9.65
C GLU A 103 -15.93 15.55 -10.07
N ILE A 104 -15.23 14.94 -11.02
CA ILE A 104 -14.00 15.49 -11.60
C ILE A 104 -14.29 16.81 -12.33
N LEU A 105 -15.32 16.85 -13.16
CA LEU A 105 -15.70 18.04 -13.91
C LEU A 105 -16.07 19.21 -12.99
N ALA A 106 -16.80 18.95 -11.91
CA ALA A 106 -17.26 19.97 -10.97
C ALA A 106 -16.12 20.61 -10.15
N ASN A 107 -15.04 19.86 -9.88
CA ASN A 107 -13.98 20.31 -8.97
C ASN A 107 -12.68 20.72 -9.67
N LYS A 108 -12.47 20.32 -10.93
CA LYS A 108 -11.22 20.56 -11.65
C LYS A 108 -11.46 20.78 -13.14
N GLY A 109 -11.29 19.75 -13.95
CA GLY A 109 -11.51 19.78 -15.40
C GLY A 109 -11.79 18.36 -15.90
N PRO A 110 -12.41 18.21 -17.08
CA PRO A 110 -12.81 16.90 -17.58
C PRO A 110 -11.59 15.98 -17.70
N PRO A 111 -11.73 14.69 -17.35
CA PRO A 111 -10.67 13.72 -17.57
C PRO A 111 -10.51 13.44 -19.07
N VAL A 112 -9.29 13.05 -19.47
CA VAL A 112 -9.01 12.59 -20.83
C VAL A 112 -9.53 11.16 -21.02
N LEU A 113 -9.30 10.29 -20.04
CA LEU A 113 -9.78 8.91 -20.04
C LEU A 113 -11.18 8.79 -19.45
N SER A 114 -11.99 7.94 -20.06
CA SER A 114 -13.32 7.57 -19.56
C SER A 114 -13.23 6.89 -18.18
N MET A 115 -14.34 6.91 -17.45
CA MET A 115 -14.47 6.18 -16.18
C MET A 115 -14.08 4.69 -16.30
N GLU A 116 -14.49 4.01 -17.37
CA GLU A 116 -14.19 2.59 -17.60
C GLU A 116 -12.69 2.34 -17.80
N GLU A 117 -12.02 3.19 -18.59
CA GLU A 117 -10.57 3.09 -18.80
C GLU A 117 -9.81 3.31 -17.49
N ARG A 118 -10.21 4.30 -16.69
CA ARG A 118 -9.59 4.59 -15.39
C ARG A 118 -9.79 3.42 -14.41
N LEU A 119 -10.97 2.83 -14.37
CA LEU A 119 -11.25 1.62 -13.58
C LEU A 119 -10.38 0.43 -14.01
N ALA A 120 -10.26 0.18 -15.31
CA ALA A 120 -9.44 -0.91 -15.84
C ALA A 120 -7.96 -0.74 -15.47
N LEU A 121 -7.43 0.49 -15.58
CA LEU A 121 -6.05 0.80 -15.23
C LEU A 121 -5.77 0.62 -13.74
N VAL A 122 -6.67 1.12 -12.87
CA VAL A 122 -6.54 0.99 -11.41
C VAL A 122 -6.67 -0.46 -10.96
N GLY A 123 -7.68 -1.18 -11.47
CA GLY A 123 -7.90 -2.59 -11.14
C GLY A 123 -6.79 -3.52 -11.63
N GLY A 124 -6.04 -3.13 -12.67
CA GLY A 124 -4.89 -3.87 -13.18
C GLY A 124 -3.62 -3.73 -12.34
N LEU A 125 -3.58 -2.85 -11.33
CA LEU A 125 -2.39 -2.66 -10.51
C LEU A 125 -2.24 -3.72 -9.42
N LYS A 126 -1.04 -4.30 -9.34
CA LYS A 126 -0.68 -5.36 -8.37
C LYS A 126 -0.90 -5.03 -6.89
N TRP A 127 -1.02 -3.75 -6.53
CA TRP A 127 -1.16 -3.32 -5.13
C TRP A 127 -2.61 -3.09 -4.73
N VAL A 128 -3.52 -3.04 -5.70
CA VAL A 128 -4.94 -2.75 -5.49
C VAL A 128 -5.68 -4.06 -5.28
N ASP A 129 -6.39 -4.20 -4.17
CA ASP A 129 -7.16 -5.42 -3.87
C ASP A 129 -8.64 -5.27 -4.22
N GLU A 130 -9.17 -4.05 -4.12
CA GLU A 130 -10.57 -3.73 -4.39
C GLU A 130 -10.71 -2.34 -4.99
N VAL A 131 -11.69 -2.14 -5.88
CA VAL A 131 -11.97 -0.86 -6.53
C VAL A 131 -13.43 -0.45 -6.29
N ILE A 132 -13.63 0.78 -5.82
CA ILE A 132 -14.93 1.41 -5.67
C ILE A 132 -15.12 2.39 -6.83
N PRO A 133 -16.05 2.14 -7.77
CA PRO A 133 -16.37 3.10 -8.82
C PRO A 133 -17.21 4.26 -8.27
N ASN A 134 -17.20 5.38 -9.00
CA ASN A 134 -18.01 6.56 -8.72
C ASN A 134 -17.84 7.10 -7.30
N ALA A 135 -16.60 7.14 -6.82
CA ALA A 135 -16.29 7.76 -5.55
C ALA A 135 -16.55 9.29 -5.63
N PRO A 136 -17.02 9.92 -4.54
CA PRO A 136 -17.15 11.37 -4.48
C PRO A 136 -15.77 12.03 -4.48
N TYR A 137 -15.69 13.30 -4.91
CA TYR A 137 -14.43 14.06 -4.85
C TYR A 137 -14.01 14.39 -3.42
N ALA A 138 -14.96 14.69 -2.55
CA ALA A 138 -14.74 14.98 -1.14
C ALA A 138 -15.21 13.81 -0.26
N ILE A 139 -14.51 13.59 0.85
CA ILE A 139 -14.98 12.65 1.87
C ILE A 139 -16.16 13.27 2.63
N THR A 140 -17.38 12.97 2.17
CA THR A 140 -18.63 13.37 2.84
C THR A 140 -18.88 12.54 4.09
N GLU A 141 -19.72 13.01 5.02
CA GLU A 141 -20.08 12.24 6.22
C GLU A 141 -20.70 10.89 5.88
N GLN A 142 -21.57 10.85 4.88
CA GLN A 142 -22.23 9.62 4.45
C GLN A 142 -21.22 8.63 3.88
N PHE A 143 -20.35 9.10 2.98
CA PHE A 143 -19.34 8.24 2.37
C PHE A 143 -18.30 7.78 3.40
N MET A 144 -17.88 8.64 4.32
CA MET A 144 -16.98 8.26 5.42
C MET A 144 -17.58 7.17 6.30
N LYS A 145 -18.88 7.25 6.62
CA LYS A 145 -19.59 6.20 7.35
C LYS A 145 -19.60 4.89 6.56
N ALA A 146 -19.87 4.94 5.26
CA ALA A 146 -19.82 3.75 4.41
C ALA A 146 -18.41 3.13 4.37
N LEU A 147 -17.37 3.94 4.17
CA LEU A 147 -15.97 3.47 4.20
C LEU A 147 -15.64 2.73 5.50
N PHE A 148 -16.02 3.30 6.65
CA PHE A 148 -15.65 2.74 7.95
C PHE A 148 -16.55 1.57 8.39
N ASN A 149 -17.85 1.64 8.10
CA ASN A 149 -18.81 0.66 8.59
C ASN A 149 -19.01 -0.49 7.60
N ASP A 150 -19.04 -0.22 6.30
CA ASP A 150 -19.39 -1.21 5.29
C ASP A 150 -18.12 -1.82 4.70
N TYR A 151 -17.20 -0.98 4.21
CA TYR A 151 -15.92 -1.40 3.62
C TYR A 151 -14.84 -1.73 4.66
N LYS A 152 -15.13 -1.51 5.95
CA LYS A 152 -14.23 -1.76 7.10
C LYS A 152 -12.87 -1.08 6.97
N ILE A 153 -12.81 0.06 6.30
CA ILE A 153 -11.58 0.86 6.13
C ILE A 153 -11.11 1.33 7.49
N ASP A 154 -9.82 1.12 7.79
CA ASP A 154 -9.12 1.57 8.99
C ASP A 154 -8.60 3.00 8.84
N TYR A 155 -8.01 3.34 7.68
CA TYR A 155 -7.43 4.65 7.38
C TYR A 155 -7.67 5.08 5.94
N ILE A 156 -7.86 6.39 5.74
CA ILE A 156 -7.87 7.07 4.44
C ILE A 156 -6.47 7.63 4.20
N ILE A 157 -5.90 7.35 3.02
CA ILE A 157 -4.54 7.69 2.64
C ILE A 157 -4.58 8.61 1.43
N HIS A 158 -3.85 9.72 1.46
CA HIS A 158 -3.71 10.61 0.31
C HIS A 158 -2.29 11.18 0.22
N GLY A 159 -1.94 11.77 -0.91
CA GLY A 159 -0.72 12.56 -1.06
C GLY A 159 -0.67 13.75 -0.09
N ASP A 160 0.54 14.30 0.08
CA ASP A 160 0.82 15.50 0.86
C ASP A 160 0.42 16.82 0.18
N ASP A 161 0.03 16.76 -1.10
CA ASP A 161 -0.57 17.87 -1.84
C ASP A 161 -1.91 18.31 -1.20
N PRO A 162 -2.17 19.62 -1.05
CA PRO A 162 -3.48 20.13 -0.63
C PRO A 162 -4.57 19.75 -1.64
N CYS A 163 -5.63 19.09 -1.18
CA CYS A 163 -6.82 18.80 -1.98
C CYS A 163 -7.95 19.73 -1.54
N LEU A 164 -8.11 20.83 -2.26
CA LEU A 164 -9.10 21.87 -1.96
C LEU A 164 -10.31 21.75 -2.87
N LEU A 165 -11.48 22.04 -2.31
CA LEU A 165 -12.74 22.23 -3.02
C LEU A 165 -12.83 23.65 -3.60
N PRO A 166 -13.77 23.93 -4.53
CA PRO A 166 -13.95 25.26 -5.10
C PRO A 166 -14.19 26.37 -4.07
N ASP A 167 -14.74 26.04 -2.90
CA ASP A 167 -14.94 26.96 -1.77
C ASP A 167 -13.70 27.15 -0.88
N GLY A 168 -12.58 26.50 -1.21
CA GLY A 168 -11.32 26.54 -0.47
C GLY A 168 -11.24 25.59 0.72
N THR A 169 -12.27 24.79 0.98
CA THR A 169 -12.26 23.81 2.07
C THR A 169 -11.49 22.54 1.69
N ASP A 170 -10.96 21.84 2.69
CA ASP A 170 -10.16 20.63 2.51
C ASP A 170 -11.07 19.40 2.31
N ALA A 171 -10.92 18.72 1.16
CA ALA A 171 -11.70 17.55 0.78
C ALA A 171 -11.60 16.38 1.78
N TYR A 172 -10.55 16.36 2.61
CA TYR A 172 -10.29 15.32 3.62
C TYR A 172 -10.47 15.82 5.07
N ALA A 173 -11.04 17.01 5.28
CA ALA A 173 -11.19 17.60 6.61
C ALA A 173 -11.88 16.67 7.63
N LEU A 174 -12.93 15.94 7.19
CA LEU A 174 -13.65 15.00 8.06
C LEU A 174 -12.77 13.81 8.47
N ALA A 175 -12.02 13.23 7.54
CA ALA A 175 -11.12 12.12 7.81
C ALA A 175 -9.98 12.53 8.76
N LYS A 176 -9.45 13.74 8.57
CA LYS A 176 -8.43 14.36 9.46
C LYS A 176 -8.98 14.58 10.86
N LYS A 177 -10.18 15.18 10.98
CA LYS A 177 -10.86 15.40 12.27
C LYS A 177 -11.15 14.09 13.01
N ALA A 178 -11.45 13.01 12.28
CA ALA A 178 -11.64 11.68 12.84
C ALA A 178 -10.34 10.99 13.31
N GLY A 179 -9.16 11.55 13.02
CA GLY A 179 -7.87 10.95 13.33
C GLY A 179 -7.55 9.71 12.48
N ARG A 180 -8.19 9.57 11.31
CA ARG A 180 -8.11 8.37 10.45
C ARG A 180 -7.57 8.69 9.06
N TYR A 181 -6.80 9.76 8.95
CA TYR A 181 -6.14 10.19 7.73
C TYR A 181 -4.62 10.01 7.86
N LYS A 182 -3.96 9.50 6.82
CA LYS A 182 -2.50 9.43 6.72
C LYS A 182 -2.02 9.99 5.39
N GLN A 183 -0.81 10.53 5.39
CA GLN A 183 -0.20 11.11 4.19
C GLN A 183 0.94 10.22 3.67
N ILE A 184 1.12 10.26 2.36
CA ILE A 184 2.27 9.69 1.65
C ILE A 184 2.89 10.77 0.77
N LYS A 185 4.16 10.59 0.39
CA LYS A 185 4.87 11.59 -0.41
C LYS A 185 4.50 11.48 -1.88
N ARG A 186 4.28 12.63 -2.51
CA ARG A 186 4.22 12.74 -3.96
C ARG A 186 5.50 12.21 -4.61
N THR A 187 5.35 11.61 -5.79
CA THR A 187 6.51 11.24 -6.64
C THR A 187 6.87 12.43 -7.52
N GLU A 188 8.08 12.94 -7.37
CA GLU A 188 8.59 14.06 -8.15
C GLU A 188 8.88 13.69 -9.61
N GLY A 189 8.83 14.69 -10.49
CA GLY A 189 9.18 14.53 -11.91
C GLY A 189 8.11 13.85 -12.77
N VAL A 190 6.87 13.71 -12.28
CA VAL A 190 5.73 13.24 -13.08
C VAL A 190 4.39 13.78 -12.61
N SER A 191 3.54 14.13 -13.57
CA SER A 191 2.12 14.42 -13.38
C SER A 191 1.39 14.26 -14.71
N SER A 192 0.06 14.15 -14.68
CA SER A 192 -0.75 14.19 -15.91
C SER A 192 -0.53 15.50 -16.67
N THR A 193 -0.37 16.63 -15.97
CA THR A 193 -0.02 17.93 -16.57
C THR A 193 1.32 17.89 -17.30
N ASP A 194 2.35 17.27 -16.72
CA ASP A 194 3.66 17.10 -17.36
C ASP A 194 3.56 16.21 -18.61
N ILE A 195 2.80 15.12 -18.55
CA ILE A 195 2.58 14.24 -19.71
C ILE A 195 1.89 15.01 -20.85
N VAL A 196 0.81 15.73 -20.54
CA VAL A 196 0.09 16.56 -21.51
C VAL A 196 1.02 17.64 -22.09
N GLY A 197 1.80 18.32 -21.24
CA GLY A 197 2.76 19.34 -21.66
C GLY A 197 3.82 18.80 -22.63
N ARG A 198 4.33 17.59 -22.40
CA ARG A 198 5.27 16.91 -23.31
C ARG A 198 4.64 16.56 -24.66
N ILE A 199 3.38 16.10 -24.66
CA ILE A 199 2.63 15.80 -25.89
C ILE A 199 2.43 17.07 -26.71
N LEU A 200 1.94 18.15 -26.09
CA LEU A 200 1.72 19.44 -26.76
C LEU A 200 3.02 20.00 -27.32
N SER A 201 4.09 20.00 -26.53
CA SER A 201 5.42 20.45 -27.00
C SER A 201 5.90 19.68 -28.23
N THR A 202 5.65 18.37 -28.29
CA THR A 202 6.02 17.53 -29.44
C THR A 202 5.17 17.84 -30.68
N SER A 203 3.90 18.19 -30.49
CA SER A 203 2.99 18.59 -31.57
C SER A 203 3.44 19.91 -32.21
N GLU A 204 3.77 20.91 -31.41
CA GLU A 204 4.19 22.23 -31.90
C GLU A 204 5.48 22.16 -32.73
N HIS A 205 6.47 21.38 -32.29
CA HIS A 205 7.73 21.19 -33.04
C HIS A 205 7.49 20.57 -34.43
N ARG A 206 6.54 19.63 -34.53
CA ARG A 206 6.19 19.00 -35.82
C ARG A 206 5.51 19.97 -36.76
N ASN A 207 4.65 20.85 -36.25
CA ASN A 207 3.97 21.86 -37.07
C ASN A 207 4.97 22.90 -37.59
N GLY A 208 5.87 23.41 -36.74
CA GLY A 208 6.89 24.38 -37.17
C GLY A 208 7.85 23.83 -38.24
N GLN A 209 8.29 22.57 -38.12
CA GLN A 209 9.12 21.94 -39.15
C GLN A 209 8.42 21.76 -40.50
N LYS A 210 7.09 21.60 -40.50
CA LYS A 210 6.31 21.46 -41.73
C LYS A 210 6.21 22.79 -42.46
N ASP A 211 5.98 23.87 -41.72
CA ASP A 211 5.91 25.23 -42.26
C ASP A 211 7.29 25.66 -42.83
N ASP A 212 8.39 25.34 -42.14
CA ASP A 212 9.74 25.64 -42.62
C ASP A 212 10.10 24.89 -43.93
N ASN A 213 9.69 23.62 -44.05
CA ASN A 213 9.93 22.82 -45.26
C ASN A 213 9.09 23.27 -46.46
N ASP A 214 7.84 23.68 -46.24
CA ASP A 214 6.99 24.21 -47.32
C ASP A 214 7.49 25.58 -47.79
N THR A 215 8.07 26.40 -46.90
CA THR A 215 8.63 27.71 -47.28
C THR A 215 9.98 27.59 -48.02
N SER A 216 10.80 26.57 -47.69
CA SER A 216 12.09 26.33 -48.34
C SER A 216 11.99 25.69 -49.73
N SER A 217 10.85 25.09 -50.08
CA SER A 217 10.61 24.48 -51.41
C SER A 217 10.05 25.45 -52.46
N LEU A 218 9.81 26.71 -52.08
CA LEU A 218 9.28 27.78 -52.94
C LEU A 218 10.34 28.81 -53.39
N VAL A 219 11.64 28.53 -53.18
CA VAL A 219 12.76 29.40 -53.60
C VAL A 219 13.64 28.72 -54.64
#